data_AF-A0A7K6DJT4-F1
#
_entry.id   AF-A0A7K6DJT4-F1
#
_cell.length_a   1.000
_cell.length_b   1.000
_cell.length_c   1.000
_cell.angle_alpha   90.00
_cell.angle_beta   90.00
_cell.angle_gamma   90.00
#
_symmetry.space_group_name_H-M   'P 1'
#
loop_
_entity.id
_entity.type
_entity.pdbx_description
1 polymer ?
#
loop_
_entity_poly.entity_id
_entity_poly.type
_entity_poly.pdbx_seq_one_letter_code
_entity_poly.pdbx_strand_id
1 'polypeptide(L)'
;TEQKAQQPEAETKYGRVRGYQFKVDTAEKSVNVFLGLPFAKPPLGSLRFSEPQPPEPWEGVRDATSYPPMCLQDKIKGQYISDVITNRKE
;
A
#
# COMPACT_ATOMS: atom_id res chain seq x y z
N THR A 1 7.38 -17.51 20.93
CA THR A 1 6.75 -18.43 19.95
C THR A 1 6.25 -17.58 18.80
N GLU A 2 6.89 -17.67 17.63
CA GLU A 2 6.46 -16.96 16.41
C GLU A 2 5.00 -17.31 16.11
N GLN A 3 4.07 -16.41 16.44
CA GLN A 3 2.72 -16.51 15.90
C GLN A 3 2.88 -16.26 14.40
N LYS A 4 2.87 -17.33 13.60
CA LYS A 4 2.80 -17.24 12.14
C LYS A 4 1.62 -16.34 11.80
N ALA A 5 1.90 -15.10 11.39
CA ALA A 5 0.88 -14.18 10.92
C ALA A 5 0.15 -14.87 9.77
N GLN A 6 -1.16 -15.04 9.90
CA GLN A 6 -1.98 -15.60 8.82
C GLN A 6 -1.75 -14.73 7.57
N GLN A 7 -1.56 -15.37 6.42
CA GLN A 7 -1.36 -14.69 5.13
C GLN A 7 -2.66 -14.78 4.32
N PRO A 8 -3.62 -13.85 4.53
CA PRO A 8 -4.87 -13.86 3.79
C PRO A 8 -4.60 -13.59 2.30
N GLU A 9 -5.28 -14.34 1.44
CA GLU A 9 -5.32 -14.08 0.01
C GLU A 9 -6.68 -13.51 -0.39
N ALA A 10 -6.69 -12.62 -1.38
CA ALA A 10 -7.90 -12.02 -1.94
C ALA A 10 -7.82 -11.94 -3.46
N GLU A 11 -8.97 -12.02 -4.12
CA GLU A 11 -9.08 -11.88 -5.57
C GLU A 11 -9.50 -10.45 -5.94
N THR A 12 -8.85 -9.88 -6.95
CA THR A 12 -9.18 -8.56 -7.50
C THR A 12 -9.45 -8.70 -9.00
N LYS A 13 -10.04 -7.67 -9.62
CA LYS A 13 -10.23 -7.62 -11.08
C LYS A 13 -8.92 -7.70 -11.90
N TYR A 14 -7.75 -7.53 -11.27
CA TYR A 14 -6.44 -7.51 -11.93
C TYR A 14 -5.53 -8.68 -11.54
N GLY A 15 -5.95 -9.53 -10.60
CA GLY A 15 -5.17 -10.67 -10.12
C GLY A 15 -5.31 -10.90 -8.62
N ARG A 16 -4.71 -12.00 -8.13
CA ARG A 16 -4.74 -12.38 -6.69
C ARG A 16 -3.67 -11.65 -5.90
N VAL A 17 -3.95 -11.35 -4.64
CA VAL A 17 -3.04 -10.67 -3.71
C VAL A 17 -2.91 -11.44 -2.41
N ARG A 18 -1.76 -11.30 -1.75
CA ARG A 18 -1.51 -11.86 -0.41
C ARG A 18 -1.11 -10.75 0.56
N GLY A 19 -1.91 -10.58 1.59
CA GLY A 19 -1.67 -9.62 2.67
C GLY A 19 -1.15 -10.30 3.94
N TYR A 20 -1.34 -9.63 5.07
CA TYR A 20 -1.05 -10.16 6.41
C TYR A 20 -2.17 -9.80 7.38
N GLN A 21 -2.31 -10.58 8.46
CA GLN A 21 -3.16 -10.20 9.59
C GLN A 21 -2.42 -9.31 10.58
N PHE A 22 -3.09 -8.23 10.98
CA PHE A 22 -2.62 -7.31 12.01
C PHE A 22 -3.58 -7.34 13.20
N LYS A 23 -3.03 -7.59 14.40
CA LYS A 23 -3.79 -7.50 15.64
C LYS A 23 -3.78 -6.06 16.12
N VAL A 24 -4.97 -5.49 16.29
CA VAL A 24 -5.13 -4.15 16.86
C VAL A 24 -5.23 -4.30 18.38
N ASP A 25 -4.39 -3.59 19.13
CA ASP A 25 -4.30 -3.77 20.59
C ASP A 25 -5.62 -3.54 21.33
N THR A 26 -6.44 -2.63 20.83
CA THR A 26 -7.74 -2.25 21.43
C THR A 26 -8.92 -3.07 20.90
N ALA A 27 -8.70 -3.97 19.93
CA ALA A 27 -9.76 -4.76 19.33
C ALA A 27 -9.57 -6.26 19.57
N GLU A 28 -10.66 -6.96 19.84
CA GLU A 28 -10.64 -8.42 20.00
C GLU A 28 -10.34 -9.16 18.69
N LYS A 29 -10.69 -8.54 17.56
CA LYS A 29 -10.52 -9.13 16.22
C LYS A 29 -9.28 -8.56 15.53
N SER A 30 -8.58 -9.43 14.82
CA SER A 30 -7.51 -9.01 13.89
C SER A 30 -8.11 -8.48 12.59
N VAL A 31 -7.37 -7.61 11.91
CA VAL A 31 -7.72 -7.08 10.59
C VAL A 31 -6.82 -7.68 9.52
N ASN A 32 -7.35 -7.89 8.32
CA ASN A 32 -6.55 -8.25 7.16
C ASN A 32 -6.02 -6.97 6.51
N VAL A 33 -4.72 -6.89 6.28
CA VAL A 33 -4.05 -5.72 5.71
C VAL A 33 -3.45 -6.09 4.35
N PHE A 34 -3.74 -5.29 3.35
CA PHE A 34 -3.22 -5.42 1.98
C PHE A 34 -2.65 -4.06 1.54
N LEU A 35 -1.35 -3.98 1.33
CA LEU A 35 -0.59 -2.77 1.04
C LEU A 35 0.01 -2.82 -0.37
N GLY A 36 0.22 -1.66 -0.99
CA GLY A 36 0.97 -1.57 -2.25
C GLY A 36 0.29 -2.16 -3.49
N LEU A 37 -1.04 -2.28 -3.48
CA LEU A 37 -1.78 -2.73 -4.66
C LEU A 37 -1.75 -1.67 -5.77
N PRO A 38 -1.36 -2.04 -7.01
CA PRO A 38 -1.41 -1.11 -8.12
C PRO A 38 -2.87 -0.86 -8.54
N PHE A 39 -3.26 0.41 -8.57
CA PHE A 39 -4.58 0.84 -9.05
C PHE A 39 -4.50 1.67 -10.34
N ALA A 40 -3.29 1.98 -10.82
CA ALA A 40 -3.02 2.68 -12.06
C ALA A 40 -1.63 2.29 -12.61
N LYS A 41 -1.37 2.54 -13.90
CA LYS A 41 -0.02 2.42 -14.47
C LYS A 41 0.91 3.49 -13.89
N PRO A 42 2.22 3.21 -13.77
CA PRO A 42 3.21 4.22 -13.38
C PRO A 42 3.16 5.44 -14.33
N PRO A 43 2.99 6.68 -13.81
CA PRO A 43 2.89 7.89 -14.63
C PRO A 43 4.28 8.38 -15.09
N LEU A 44 5.00 7.52 -15.80
CA LEU A 44 6.36 7.75 -16.28
C LEU A 44 6.37 8.05 -17.79
N GLY A 45 7.42 8.72 -18.27
CA GLY A 45 7.57 9.03 -19.70
C GLY A 45 6.40 9.86 -20.23
N SER A 46 5.79 9.40 -21.33
CA SER A 46 4.62 10.05 -21.96
C SER A 46 3.35 10.04 -21.10
N LEU A 47 3.28 9.21 -20.06
CA LEU A 47 2.14 9.19 -19.13
C LEU A 47 2.23 10.30 -18.07
N ARG A 48 3.38 10.97 -17.93
CA ARG A 48 3.48 12.10 -17.00
C ARG A 48 2.56 13.22 -17.46
N PHE A 49 1.78 13.78 -16.52
CA PHE A 49 0.78 14.81 -16.76
C PHE A 49 -0.40 14.39 -17.65
N SER A 50 -0.52 13.09 -17.92
CA SER A 50 -1.71 12.51 -18.56
C SER A 50 -2.67 11.95 -17.52
N GLU A 51 -3.89 11.63 -17.95
CA GLU A 51 -4.86 10.92 -17.12
C GLU A 51 -4.34 9.53 -16.69
N PRO A 52 -4.65 9.10 -15.45
CA PRO A 52 -4.22 7.80 -14.95
C PRO A 52 -4.82 6.66 -15.78
N GLN A 53 -3.97 5.73 -16.22
CA GLN A 53 -4.40 4.56 -16.99
C GLN A 53 -4.57 3.33 -16.07
N PRO A 54 -5.49 2.39 -16.38
CA PRO A 54 -5.69 1.17 -15.59
C PRO A 54 -4.40 0.33 -15.47
N PRO A 55 -4.15 -0.32 -14.32
CA PRO A 55 -2.95 -1.13 -14.13
C PRO A 55 -2.96 -2.36 -15.04
N GLU A 56 -1.78 -2.89 -15.33
CA GLU A 56 -1.67 -4.18 -16.00
C GLU A 56 -2.10 -5.30 -15.03
N PRO A 57 -2.91 -6.28 -15.48
CA PRO A 57 -3.13 -7.50 -14.74
C PRO A 57 -1.83 -8.24 -14.45
N TRP A 58 -1.82 -9.06 -13.40
CA TRP A 58 -0.68 -9.91 -13.07
C TRP A 58 -1.10 -11.37 -12.90
N GLU A 59 -0.17 -12.27 -13.21
CA GLU A 59 -0.32 -13.69 -12.95
C GLU A 59 0.16 -14.05 -11.54
N GLY A 60 -0.30 -15.20 -11.03
CA GLY A 60 0.11 -15.70 -9.72
C GLY A 60 -0.56 -14.97 -8.56
N VAL A 61 0.19 -14.76 -7.47
CA VAL A 61 -0.25 -14.06 -6.26
C VAL A 61 0.75 -12.95 -5.98
N ARG A 62 0.30 -11.70 -6.02
CA ARG A 62 1.14 -10.54 -5.74
C ARG A 62 1.28 -10.33 -4.24
N ASP A 63 2.50 -10.07 -3.79
CA ASP A 63 2.76 -9.69 -2.40
C ASP A 63 2.21 -8.28 -2.13
N ALA A 64 1.35 -8.19 -1.11
CA ALA A 64 0.70 -6.99 -0.64
C ALA A 64 0.98 -6.75 0.85
N THR A 65 2.20 -7.04 1.31
CA THR A 65 2.60 -6.90 2.73
C THR A 65 3.39 -5.61 3.03
N SER A 66 3.79 -4.85 2.02
CA SER A 66 4.63 -3.65 2.17
C SER A 66 4.05 -2.38 1.54
N TYR A 67 4.29 -1.22 2.14
CA TYR A 67 3.96 0.07 1.54
C TYR A 67 4.77 0.31 0.25
N PRO A 68 4.17 0.90 -0.80
CA PRO A 68 4.89 1.31 -1.99
C PRO A 68 5.69 2.61 -1.73
N PRO A 69 6.65 2.96 -2.60
CA PRO A 69 7.28 4.27 -2.55
C PRO A 69 6.23 5.40 -2.65
N MET A 70 6.40 6.46 -1.86
CA MET A 70 5.58 7.66 -1.99
C MET A 70 5.87 8.41 -3.29
N CYS A 71 4.89 9.21 -3.74
CA CYS A 71 5.08 10.13 -4.86
C CYS A 71 6.20 11.14 -4.60
N LEU A 72 6.80 11.62 -5.70
CA LEU A 72 7.86 12.62 -5.66
C LEU A 72 7.35 13.92 -5.02
N GLN A 73 8.02 14.36 -3.96
CA GLN A 73 7.73 15.58 -3.21
C GLN A 73 9.04 16.14 -2.63
N ASP A 74 9.05 17.44 -2.31
CA ASP A 74 10.15 18.06 -1.56
C ASP A 74 10.19 17.49 -0.14
N LYS A 75 11.27 16.76 0.20
CA LYS A 75 11.39 16.06 1.47
C LYS A 75 11.49 17.01 2.66
N ILE A 76 12.20 18.13 2.52
CA ILE A 76 12.46 19.06 3.63
C ILE A 76 11.18 19.82 3.95
N LYS A 77 10.57 20.41 2.91
CA LYS A 77 9.33 21.16 3.08
C LYS A 77 8.17 20.24 3.45
N GLY A 78 8.09 19.05 2.86
CA GLY A 78 7.06 18.05 3.15
C GLY A 78 7.11 17.59 4.61
N GLN A 79 8.30 17.23 5.11
CA GLN A 79 8.46 16.81 6.50
C GLN A 79 8.11 17.94 7.47
N TYR A 80 8.66 19.15 7.26
CA TYR A 80 8.38 20.29 8.12
C TYR A 80 6.89 20.58 8.24
N ILE A 81 6.18 20.58 7.11
CA ILE A 81 4.73 20.81 7.11
C ILE A 81 4.02 19.66 7.84
N SER A 82 4.40 18.40 7.60
CA SER A 82 3.83 17.23 8.29
C SER A 82 3.97 17.33 9.82
N ASP A 83 5.16 17.71 10.31
CA ASP A 83 5.46 17.83 11.73
C ASP A 83 4.63 18.95 12.40
N VAL A 84 4.35 20.02 11.67
CA VAL A 84 3.62 21.20 12.18
C VAL A 84 2.11 20.99 12.15
N ILE A 85 1.56 20.29 11.16
CA ILE A 85 0.10 20.24 10.92
C ILE A 85 -0.55 18.90 11.29
N THR A 86 0.21 17.82 11.42
CA THR A 86 -0.34 16.49 11.68
C THR A 86 -0.15 16.07 13.12
N ASN A 87 -1.09 15.28 13.66
CA ASN A 87 -0.97 14.70 14.99
C ASN A 87 -0.13 13.40 15.01
N ARG A 88 0.70 13.15 13.99
CA ARG A 88 1.56 11.96 13.97
C ARG A 88 2.70 12.15 14.97
N LYS A 89 2.71 11.34 16.02
CA LYS A 89 3.90 11.04 16.82
C LYS A 89 4.56 9.85 16.16
N GLU A 90 5.52 10.08 15.27
CA GLU A 90 6.43 9.01 14.81
C GLU A 90 7.43 8.65 15.92
#